data_AF-A0A1A9UQT3-F1
#
_entry.id   AF-A0A1A9UQT3-F1
#
_cell.length_a   1.000
_cell.length_b   1.000
_cell.length_c   1.000
_cell.angle_alpha   90.00
_cell.angle_beta   90.00
_cell.angle_gamma   90.00
#
_symmetry.space_group_name_H-M   'P 1'
#
loop_
_entity.id
_entity.type
_entity.pdbx_description
1 polymer ?
#
loop_
_entity_poly.entity_id
_entity_poly.type
_entity_poly.pdbx_seq_one_letter_code
_entity_poly.pdbx_strand_id
1 'polypeptide(L)'
;MLIADTYVKVIVNQTGTSPFPVTYGDSSDDEGELTNFTNMIVQIFEFIQCVIGAGKFRATIKNVLTDLIYIVIIYIQVPEEQIEDWQEDPEKLVDDGDDGGMELTVGVPDQDVLVALYEEVGNEILPSLQEALTRHMNVAEAEKAAGNEFWWKIQEPCMVAVHAYNELILNSHD
;
A
#
# COMPACT_ATOMS: atom_id res chain seq x y z
N MET A 1 10.24 9.81 -1.50
CA MET A 1 10.36 9.15 -2.82
C MET A 1 11.37 7.99 -2.80
N LEU A 2 12.56 8.12 -2.20
CA LEU A 2 13.57 7.04 -2.18
C LEU A 2 13.09 5.72 -1.52
N ILE A 3 12.38 5.79 -0.39
CA ILE A 3 11.91 4.59 0.34
C ILE A 3 10.83 3.84 -0.45
N ALA A 4 9.81 4.56 -0.94
CA ALA A 4 8.73 3.98 -1.74
C ALA A 4 9.26 3.38 -3.06
N ASP A 5 10.19 4.06 -3.74
CA ASP A 5 10.84 3.52 -4.95
C ASP A 5 11.64 2.24 -4.65
N THR A 6 12.33 2.21 -3.50
CA THR A 6 13.04 1.01 -3.03
C THR A 6 12.07 -0.12 -2.75
N TYR A 7 10.99 0.14 -2.02
CA TYR A 7 9.93 -0.84 -1.74
C TYR A 7 9.36 -1.43 -3.03
N VAL A 8 8.96 -0.58 -3.98
CA VAL A 8 8.39 -1.04 -5.26
C VAL A 8 9.39 -1.87 -6.06
N LYS A 9 10.65 -1.44 -6.15
CA LYS A 9 11.64 -2.16 -6.96
C LYS A 9 12.11 -3.46 -6.32
N VAL A 10 12.33 -3.47 -5.01
CA VAL A 10 12.98 -4.58 -4.32
C VAL A 10 11.97 -5.56 -3.75
N ILE A 11 10.88 -5.07 -3.14
CA ILE A 11 9.85 -5.91 -2.51
C ILE A 11 8.73 -6.24 -3.50
N VAL A 12 8.14 -5.22 -4.14
CA VAL A 12 6.93 -5.42 -4.94
C VAL A 12 7.21 -6.14 -6.26
N ASN A 13 8.21 -5.67 -7.01
CA ASN A 13 8.53 -6.16 -8.36
C ASN A 13 9.78 -7.05 -8.42
N GLN A 14 10.56 -7.12 -7.34
CA GLN A 14 11.85 -7.86 -7.29
C GLN A 14 12.79 -7.57 -8.48
N THR A 15 12.76 -6.35 -9.02
CA THR A 15 13.60 -5.89 -10.15
C THR A 15 14.85 -5.15 -9.71
N GLY A 16 14.89 -4.67 -8.47
CA GLY A 16 16.00 -3.93 -7.89
C GLY A 16 16.92 -4.80 -7.03
N THR A 17 18.19 -4.43 -6.94
CA THR A 17 19.09 -5.00 -5.93
C THR A 17 18.78 -4.40 -4.56
N SER A 18 18.81 -5.22 -3.50
CA SER A 18 18.73 -4.75 -2.13
C SER A 18 19.75 -3.62 -1.89
N PRO A 19 19.32 -2.45 -1.37
CA PRO A 19 20.25 -1.37 -1.05
C PRO A 19 20.99 -1.62 0.27
N PHE A 20 20.63 -2.68 1.01
CA PHE A 20 21.23 -3.02 2.28
C PHE A 20 22.58 -3.75 2.05
N PRO A 21 23.61 -3.42 2.83
CA PRO A 21 24.92 -4.03 2.64
C PRO A 21 24.88 -5.52 2.98
N VAL A 22 25.29 -6.35 2.02
CA VAL A 22 25.50 -7.77 2.25
C VAL A 22 26.60 -7.92 3.30
N THR A 23 26.26 -8.43 4.48
CA THR A 23 27.26 -8.76 5.48
C THR A 23 27.98 -10.03 5.00
N TYR A 24 29.30 -9.95 4.81
CA TYR A 24 30.08 -11.06 4.23
C TYR A 24 29.94 -12.34 5.07
N GLY A 25 29.11 -13.30 4.63
CA GLY A 25 29.09 -14.64 5.23
C GLY A 25 27.86 -15.50 4.96
N ASP A 26 26.68 -14.91 4.74
CA ASP A 26 25.45 -15.69 4.65
C ASP A 26 24.40 -15.02 3.75
N SER A 27 23.79 -15.78 2.84
CA SER A 27 22.67 -15.27 2.02
C SER A 27 21.40 -15.04 2.85
N SER A 28 21.36 -15.56 4.08
CA SER A 28 20.29 -15.34 5.05
C SER A 28 20.26 -13.92 5.64
N ASP A 29 21.39 -13.19 5.61
CA ASP A 29 21.47 -11.82 6.16
C ASP A 29 20.70 -10.80 5.28
N ASP A 30 20.65 -11.02 3.96
CA ASP A 30 19.94 -10.11 3.04
C ASP A 30 18.41 -10.19 3.23
N GLU A 31 17.86 -11.40 3.40
CA GLU A 31 16.43 -11.62 3.72
C GLU A 31 16.06 -11.03 5.08
N GLY A 32 16.96 -11.14 6.07
CA GLY A 32 16.78 -10.53 7.39
C GLY A 32 16.69 -9.00 7.33
N GLU A 33 17.54 -8.34 6.54
CA GLU A 33 17.49 -6.88 6.37
C GLU A 33 16.27 -6.42 5.58
N LEU A 34 15.83 -7.16 4.55
CA LEU A 34 14.57 -6.88 3.85
C LEU A 34 13.36 -7.03 4.78
N THR A 35 13.37 -8.04 5.64
CA THR A 35 12.34 -8.23 6.68
C THR A 35 12.34 -7.05 7.66
N ASN A 36 13.50 -6.59 8.12
CA ASN A 36 13.61 -5.41 8.98
C ASN A 36 13.09 -4.14 8.29
N PHE A 37 13.36 -3.97 7.00
CA PHE A 37 12.87 -2.85 6.22
C PHE A 37 11.35 -2.85 6.11
N THR A 38 10.75 -4.00 5.78
CA THR A 38 9.31 -4.20 5.74
C THR A 38 8.69 -3.94 7.12
N ASN A 39 9.28 -4.46 8.20
CA ASN A 39 8.82 -4.20 9.57
C ASN A 39 8.88 -2.71 9.94
N MET A 40 9.89 -1.97 9.49
CA MET A 40 9.97 -0.53 9.70
C MET A 40 8.82 0.20 8.99
N ILE A 41 8.47 -0.21 7.76
CA ILE A 41 7.34 0.37 7.01
C ILE A 41 6.03 0.13 7.78
N VAL A 42 5.79 -1.12 8.22
CA VAL A 42 4.62 -1.48 9.03
C VAL A 42 4.51 -0.61 10.28
N GLN A 43 5.60 -0.46 11.04
CA GLN A 43 5.63 0.38 12.24
C GLN A 43 5.35 1.86 11.95
N ILE A 44 5.76 2.37 10.78
CA ILE A 44 5.44 3.74 10.36
C ILE A 44 3.93 3.89 10.13
N PHE A 45 3.28 2.91 9.49
CA PHE A 45 1.84 2.95 9.25
C PHE A 45 1.03 2.77 10.53
N GLU A 46 1.43 1.86 11.43
CA GLU A 46 0.83 1.75 12.77
C GLU A 46 0.92 3.07 13.55
N PHE A 47 2.07 3.77 13.46
CA PHE A 47 2.22 5.09 14.06
C PHE A 47 1.29 6.12 13.41
N ILE A 48 1.16 6.11 12.08
CA ILE A 48 0.24 6.99 11.35
C ILE A 48 -1.21 6.73 11.79
N GLN A 49 -1.63 5.46 11.90
CA GLN A 49 -2.95 5.10 12.43
C GLN A 49 -3.16 5.63 13.84
N CYS A 50 -2.18 5.48 14.74
CA CYS A 50 -2.26 6.02 16.10
C CYS A 50 -2.44 7.55 16.10
N VAL A 51 -1.74 8.25 15.19
CA VAL A 51 -1.86 9.71 15.03
C VAL A 51 -3.24 10.12 14.53
N ILE A 52 -3.79 9.38 13.56
CA ILE A 52 -5.15 9.60 13.04
C ILE A 52 -6.18 9.35 14.14
N GLY A 53 -6.15 8.16 14.76
CA GLY A 53 -7.09 7.77 15.82
C GLY A 53 -7.00 8.59 17.11
N ALA A 54 -5.91 9.34 17.32
CA ALA A 54 -5.83 10.29 18.42
C ALA A 54 -6.77 11.50 18.24
N GLY A 55 -7.25 11.78 17.03
CA GLY A 55 -8.21 12.87 16.70
C GLY A 55 -7.69 14.30 16.95
N LYS A 56 -6.45 14.46 17.40
CA LYS A 56 -5.83 15.76 17.75
C LYS A 56 -5.23 16.50 16.55
N PHE A 57 -5.03 15.78 15.45
CA PHE A 57 -4.27 16.26 14.29
C PHE A 57 -5.12 16.39 13.02
N ARG A 58 -6.45 16.41 13.15
CA ARG A 58 -7.39 16.48 12.01
C ARG A 58 -7.02 17.52 10.97
N ALA A 59 -6.72 18.74 11.39
CA ALA A 59 -6.34 19.83 10.48
C ALA A 59 -5.04 19.54 9.73
N THR A 60 -4.05 18.95 10.41
CA THR A 60 -2.79 18.54 9.79
C THR A 60 -3.03 17.41 8.77
N ILE A 61 -3.82 16.40 9.14
CA ILE A 61 -4.16 15.27 8.26
C ILE A 61 -4.87 15.76 7.00
N LYS A 62 -5.86 16.66 7.14
CA LYS A 62 -6.56 17.26 6.00
C LYS A 62 -5.62 17.97 5.02
N ASN A 63 -4.59 18.66 5.52
CA ASN A 63 -3.65 19.38 4.67
C ASN A 63 -2.76 18.45 3.82
N VAL A 64 -2.61 17.19 4.20
CA VAL A 64 -1.77 16.20 3.51
C VAL A 64 -2.56 15.00 3.00
N LEU A 65 -3.90 15.05 3.05
CA LEU A 65 -4.77 13.89 2.86
C LEU A 65 -4.56 13.22 1.51
N THR A 66 -4.53 13.98 0.41
CA THR A 66 -4.28 13.44 -0.93
C THR A 66 -2.94 12.73 -1.02
N ASP A 67 -1.87 13.32 -0.46
CA ASP A 67 -0.53 12.74 -0.53
C ASP A 67 -0.40 11.52 0.40
N LEU A 68 -1.13 11.50 1.51
CA LEU A 68 -1.22 10.37 2.42
C LEU A 68 -1.98 9.19 1.79
N ILE A 69 -3.12 9.43 1.13
CA ILE A 69 -3.83 8.39 0.37
C ILE A 69 -2.95 7.89 -0.77
N TYR A 70 -2.27 8.79 -1.49
CA TYR A 70 -1.37 8.43 -2.58
C TYR A 70 -0.25 7.52 -2.11
N ILE A 71 0.41 7.82 -0.98
CA ILE A 71 1.50 6.98 -0.46
C ILE A 71 0.98 5.64 0.06
N VAL A 72 -0.17 5.60 0.73
CA VAL A 72 -0.79 4.35 1.21
C VAL A 72 -1.05 3.40 0.04
N ILE A 73 -1.64 3.89 -1.06
CA ILE A 73 -1.90 3.07 -2.26
C ILE A 73 -0.61 2.46 -2.84
N ILE A 74 0.56 3.12 -2.71
CA ILE A 74 1.83 2.55 -3.18
C ILE A 74 2.21 1.31 -2.37
N TYR A 75 1.96 1.32 -1.07
CA TYR A 75 2.41 0.24 -0.19
C TYR A 75 1.42 -0.94 -0.10
N ILE A 76 0.15 -0.73 -0.49
CA ILE A 76 -0.85 -1.79 -0.72
C ILE A 76 -0.49 -2.72 -1.90
N GLN A 77 0.38 -2.30 -2.82
CA GLN A 77 0.75 -3.09 -4.00
C GLN A 77 1.20 -4.51 -3.64
N VAL A 78 0.58 -5.49 -4.32
CA VAL A 78 0.88 -6.91 -4.12
C VAL A 78 2.33 -7.28 -4.48
N PRO A 79 3.12 -7.83 -3.54
CA PRO A 79 4.48 -8.32 -3.81
C PRO A 79 4.52 -9.57 -4.69
N GLU A 80 5.63 -9.79 -5.42
CA GLU A 80 5.83 -11.05 -6.18
C GLU A 80 5.75 -12.28 -5.28
N GLU A 81 6.39 -12.25 -4.10
CA GLU A 81 6.39 -13.37 -3.15
C GLU A 81 4.97 -13.78 -2.74
N GLN A 82 4.07 -12.81 -2.54
CA GLN A 82 2.66 -13.09 -2.24
C GLN A 82 1.92 -13.71 -3.44
N ILE A 83 2.24 -13.29 -4.67
CA ILE A 83 1.68 -13.89 -5.89
C ILE A 83 2.17 -15.34 -6.03
N GLU A 84 3.44 -15.61 -5.76
CA GLU A 84 4.03 -16.95 -5.78
C GLU A 84 3.34 -17.85 -4.76
N ASP A 85 3.17 -17.37 -3.53
CA ASP A 85 2.47 -18.08 -2.47
C ASP A 85 1.03 -18.45 -2.86
N TRP A 86 0.28 -17.53 -3.46
CA TRP A 86 -1.08 -17.78 -3.94
C TRP A 86 -1.13 -18.77 -5.12
N GLN A 87 -0.08 -18.83 -5.94
CA GLN A 87 0.02 -19.78 -7.04
C GLN A 87 0.37 -21.19 -6.54
N GLU A 88 1.19 -21.29 -5.50
CA GLU A 88 1.57 -22.55 -4.86
C GLU A 88 0.42 -23.13 -4.03
N ASP A 89 -0.30 -22.29 -3.30
CA ASP A 89 -1.42 -22.66 -2.45
C ASP A 89 -2.61 -21.69 -2.61
N PRO A 90 -3.62 -22.05 -3.43
CA PRO A 90 -4.82 -21.24 -3.60
C PRO A 90 -5.66 -21.07 -2.32
N GLU A 91 -5.47 -21.89 -1.28
CA GLU A 91 -6.13 -21.69 0.01
C GLU A 91 -5.61 -20.42 0.70
N LYS A 92 -4.31 -20.10 0.55
CA LYS A 92 -3.73 -18.84 1.07
C LYS A 92 -4.39 -17.60 0.47
N LEU A 93 -4.74 -17.63 -0.82
CA LEU A 93 -5.47 -16.51 -1.45
C LEU A 93 -6.85 -16.29 -0.81
N VAL A 94 -7.53 -17.38 -0.43
CA VAL A 94 -8.84 -17.32 0.24
C VAL A 94 -8.66 -16.80 1.66
N ASP A 95 -7.64 -17.29 2.38
CA ASP A 95 -7.36 -16.88 3.75
C ASP A 95 -6.96 -15.39 3.80
N ASP A 96 -6.06 -14.94 2.92
CA ASP A 96 -5.64 -13.53 2.80
C ASP A 96 -6.76 -12.59 2.32
N GLY A 97 -7.71 -13.14 1.54
CA GLY A 97 -8.84 -12.38 0.98
C GLY A 97 -10.08 -12.32 1.87
N ASP A 98 -10.17 -13.17 2.90
CA ASP A 98 -11.20 -13.06 3.94
C ASP A 98 -10.75 -12.00 4.97
N ASP A 99 -11.69 -11.24 5.52
CA ASP A 99 -11.49 -10.12 6.49
C ASP A 99 -10.74 -10.56 7.79
N GLY A 100 -10.28 -11.81 7.88
CA GLY A 100 -9.57 -12.43 8.99
C GLY A 100 -8.18 -13.01 8.67
N GLY A 101 -7.67 -12.87 7.44
CA GLY A 101 -6.33 -13.31 7.02
C GLY A 101 -5.21 -12.44 7.57
N MET A 102 -4.86 -12.62 8.85
CA MET A 102 -3.77 -11.90 9.52
C MET A 102 -2.39 -12.47 9.18
N GLU A 103 -1.96 -12.47 7.92
CA GLU A 103 -0.53 -12.41 7.65
C GLU A 103 -0.14 -10.94 7.50
N LEU A 104 0.74 -10.46 8.38
CA LEU A 104 1.22 -9.07 8.45
C LEU A 104 2.08 -8.75 7.21
N THR A 105 1.46 -8.73 6.04
CA THR A 105 2.02 -8.15 4.84
C THR A 105 1.90 -6.63 4.96
N VAL A 106 2.79 -5.88 4.29
CA VAL A 106 2.75 -4.41 4.30
C VAL A 106 1.36 -3.88 3.92
N GLY A 107 0.61 -4.59 3.07
CA GLY A 107 -0.71 -4.18 2.62
C GLY A 107 -1.81 -4.17 3.68
N VAL A 108 -1.74 -4.98 4.75
CA VAL A 108 -2.82 -5.07 5.76
C VAL A 108 -2.89 -3.82 6.66
N PRO A 109 -1.80 -3.37 7.31
CA PRO A 109 -1.81 -2.11 8.05
C PRO A 109 -2.16 -0.89 7.19
N ASP A 110 -1.90 -0.96 5.89
CA ASP A 110 -2.13 0.15 4.97
C ASP A 110 -3.61 0.33 4.61
N GLN A 111 -4.36 -0.77 4.48
CA GLN A 111 -5.81 -0.72 4.29
C GLN A 111 -6.53 -0.19 5.54
N ASP A 112 -6.05 -0.57 6.72
CA ASP A 112 -6.54 -0.03 8.00
C ASP A 112 -6.31 1.50 8.11
N VAL A 113 -5.25 2.03 7.48
CA VAL A 113 -5.04 3.49 7.40
C VAL A 113 -6.13 4.16 6.54
N LEU A 114 -6.54 3.54 5.43
CA LEU A 114 -7.62 4.07 4.59
C LEU A 114 -8.94 4.17 5.38
N VAL A 115 -9.26 3.14 6.17
CA VAL A 115 -10.44 3.13 7.05
C VAL A 115 -10.33 4.22 8.13
N ALA A 116 -9.20 4.27 8.84
CA ALA A 116 -8.96 5.27 9.89
C ALA A 116 -9.07 6.72 9.36
N LEU A 117 -8.59 6.97 8.13
CA LEU A 117 -8.72 8.28 7.49
C LEU A 117 -10.18 8.65 7.27
N TYR A 118 -11.01 7.72 6.78
CA TYR A 118 -12.43 7.97 6.59
C TYR A 118 -13.14 8.23 7.92
N GLU A 119 -12.84 7.49 8.98
CA GLU A 119 -13.43 7.74 10.30
C GLU A 119 -13.10 9.15 10.83
N GLU A 120 -11.88 9.65 10.57
CA GLU A 120 -11.42 10.95 11.04
C GLU A 120 -11.90 12.13 10.18
N VAL A 121 -11.92 11.99 8.85
CA VAL A 121 -12.25 13.10 7.93
C VAL A 121 -13.65 13.02 7.33
N GLY A 122 -14.30 11.86 7.37
CA GLY A 122 -15.61 11.60 6.78
C GLY A 122 -15.62 11.80 5.26
N ASN A 123 -16.75 12.26 4.72
CA ASN A 123 -16.99 12.42 3.28
C ASN A 123 -16.02 13.41 2.60
N GLU A 124 -15.31 14.24 3.37
CA GLU A 124 -14.27 15.14 2.85
C GLU A 124 -13.08 14.38 2.23
N ILE A 125 -13.02 13.05 2.40
CA ILE A 125 -12.00 12.19 1.80
C ILE A 125 -12.16 12.03 0.28
N LEU A 126 -13.38 12.09 -0.26
CA LEU A 126 -13.66 11.74 -1.66
C LEU A 126 -12.89 12.58 -2.69
N PRO A 127 -12.79 13.92 -2.58
CA PRO A 127 -11.99 14.71 -3.52
C PRO A 127 -10.50 14.34 -3.48
N SER A 128 -9.98 14.05 -2.28
CA SER A 128 -8.57 13.66 -2.09
C SER A 128 -8.30 12.26 -2.66
N LEU A 129 -9.23 11.33 -2.46
CA LEU A 129 -9.21 10.00 -3.06
C LEU A 129 -9.23 10.10 -4.60
N GLN A 130 -10.18 10.84 -5.17
CA GLN A 130 -10.29 11.01 -6.62
C GLN A 130 -8.98 11.56 -7.21
N GLU A 131 -8.38 12.57 -6.57
CA GLU A 131 -7.12 13.14 -7.01
C GLU A 131 -5.96 12.12 -6.93
N ALA A 132 -5.83 11.40 -5.82
CA ALA A 132 -4.80 10.38 -5.65
C ALA A 132 -4.93 9.24 -6.68
N LEU A 133 -6.15 8.72 -6.88
CA LEU A 133 -6.44 7.70 -7.89
C LEU A 133 -6.14 8.20 -9.30
N THR A 134 -6.51 9.44 -9.63
CA THR A 134 -6.21 10.03 -10.95
C THR A 134 -4.70 10.09 -11.19
N ARG A 135 -3.91 10.49 -10.18
CA ARG A 135 -2.45 10.49 -10.27
C ARG A 135 -1.90 9.09 -10.52
N HIS A 136 -2.35 8.08 -9.78
CA HIS A 136 -1.92 6.69 -9.96
C HIS A 136 -2.30 6.12 -11.33
N MET A 137 -3.53 6.32 -11.78
CA MET A 137 -3.98 5.84 -13.09
C MET A 137 -3.20 6.46 -14.24
N ASN A 138 -2.82 7.75 -14.14
CA ASN A 138 -1.95 8.39 -15.13
C ASN A 138 -0.55 7.77 -15.16
N VAL A 139 0.03 7.43 -14.01
CA VAL A 139 1.32 6.74 -13.92
C VAL A 139 1.21 5.35 -14.52
N ALA A 140 0.18 4.58 -14.14
CA ALA A 140 -0.04 3.24 -14.67
C ALA A 140 -0.19 3.22 -16.20
N GLU A 141 -0.92 4.18 -16.77
CA GLU A 141 -1.08 4.28 -18.23
C GLU A 141 0.24 4.64 -18.92
N ALA A 142 1.05 5.52 -18.32
CA ALA A 142 2.37 5.85 -18.85
C ALA A 142 3.33 4.63 -18.84
N GLU A 143 3.36 3.88 -17.73
CA GLU A 143 4.18 2.66 -17.60
C GLU A 143 3.72 1.57 -18.59
N LYS A 144 2.40 1.40 -18.74
CA LYS A 144 1.81 0.50 -19.74
C LYS A 144 2.21 0.89 -21.16
N ALA A 145 2.13 2.17 -21.51
CA ALA A 145 2.54 2.67 -22.82
C ALA A 145 4.05 2.52 -23.08
N ALA A 146 4.86 2.53 -22.02
CA ALA A 146 6.30 2.25 -22.08
C ALA A 146 6.64 0.74 -22.16
N GLY A 147 5.65 -0.14 -22.03
CA GLY A 147 5.83 -1.59 -22.08
C GLY A 147 6.38 -2.21 -20.78
N ASN A 148 6.30 -1.49 -19.66
CA ASN A 148 6.61 -2.06 -18.34
C ASN A 148 5.54 -3.11 -18.00
N GLU A 149 5.92 -4.33 -17.67
CA GLU A 149 4.99 -5.43 -17.35
C GLU A 149 4.27 -5.27 -16.01
N PHE A 150 4.82 -4.50 -15.07
CA PHE A 150 4.28 -4.28 -13.73
C PHE A 150 3.27 -3.13 -13.65
N TRP A 151 2.87 -2.52 -14.78
CA TRP A 151 1.92 -1.39 -14.82
C TRP A 151 0.61 -1.66 -14.07
N TRP A 152 0.15 -2.92 -14.08
CA TRP A 152 -1.10 -3.34 -13.45
C TRP A 152 -1.00 -3.35 -11.92
N LYS A 153 0.20 -3.55 -11.36
CA LYS A 153 0.43 -3.49 -9.91
C LYS A 153 0.16 -2.09 -9.36
N ILE A 154 0.21 -1.05 -10.17
CA ILE A 154 -0.21 0.31 -9.78
C ILE A 154 -1.74 0.46 -9.81
N GLN A 155 -2.44 -0.24 -10.71
CA GLN A 155 -3.89 -0.15 -10.86
C GLN A 155 -4.65 -1.00 -9.85
N GLU A 156 -4.15 -2.18 -9.51
CA GLU A 156 -4.74 -3.09 -8.54
C GLU A 156 -5.06 -2.42 -7.18
N PRO A 157 -4.12 -1.74 -6.50
CA PRO A 157 -4.39 -1.13 -5.20
C PRO A 157 -5.32 0.10 -5.30
N CYS A 158 -5.46 0.68 -6.50
CA CYS A 158 -6.48 1.70 -6.75
C CYS A 158 -7.88 1.09 -6.63
N MET A 159 -8.08 -0.15 -7.09
CA MET A 159 -9.35 -0.85 -6.96
C MET A 159 -9.62 -1.25 -5.51
N VAL A 160 -8.58 -1.65 -4.77
CA VAL A 160 -8.67 -1.88 -3.31
C VAL A 160 -9.11 -0.60 -2.59
N ALA A 161 -8.49 0.55 -2.88
CA ALA A 161 -8.88 1.82 -2.28
C ALA A 161 -10.32 2.25 -2.66
N VAL A 162 -10.76 1.99 -3.90
CA VAL A 162 -12.16 2.22 -4.30
C VAL A 162 -13.10 1.30 -3.53
N HIS A 163 -12.73 0.04 -3.34
CA HIS A 163 -13.52 -0.92 -2.56
C HIS A 163 -13.65 -0.49 -1.09
N ALA A 164 -12.56 -0.03 -0.46
CA ALA A 164 -12.55 0.46 0.91
C ALA A 164 -13.53 1.63 1.15
N TYR A 165 -13.87 2.39 0.11
CA TYR A 165 -14.81 3.51 0.16
C TYR A 165 -16.09 3.26 -0.64
N ASN A 166 -16.43 2.01 -0.98
CA ASN A 166 -17.54 1.66 -1.87
C ASN A 166 -18.88 2.25 -1.42
N GLU A 167 -19.27 2.08 -0.16
CA GLU A 167 -20.51 2.57 0.44
C GLU A 167 -20.54 4.10 0.38
N LEU A 168 -19.44 4.76 0.70
CA LEU A 168 -19.34 6.21 0.64
C LEU A 168 -19.50 6.72 -0.80
N ILE A 169 -18.86 6.06 -1.77
CA ILE A 169 -18.95 6.43 -3.19
C ILE A 169 -20.37 6.25 -3.70
N LEU A 170 -21.02 5.12 -3.40
CA LEU A 170 -22.39 4.83 -3.82
C LEU A 170 -23.40 5.81 -3.22
N ASN A 171 -23.21 6.19 -1.96
CA ASN A 171 -24.09 7.13 -1.25
C ASN A 171 -23.78 8.62 -1.56
N SER A 172 -22.72 8.92 -2.32
CA SER A 172 -22.34 10.30 -2.66
C SER A 172 -23.17 10.94 -3.79
N HIS A 173 -24.09 10.18 -4.40
CA HIS A 173 -24.93 10.61 -5.52
C HIS A 173 -26.43 10.74 -5.18
N ASP A 174 -26.80 10.55 -3.91
CA ASP A 174 -28.11 10.91 -3.35
C ASP A 174 -28.08 12.29 -2.65
#